data_AF-A0A182EIY3-F1
#
_entry.id   AF-A0A182EIY3-F1
#
_cell.length_a   1.000
_cell.length_b   1.000
_cell.length_c   1.000
_cell.angle_alpha   90.00
_cell.angle_beta   90.00
_cell.angle_gamma   90.00
#
_symmetry.space_group_name_H-M   'P 1'
#
loop_
_entity.id
_entity.type
_entity.pdbx_description
1 polymer ?
#
loop_
_entity_poly.entity_id
_entity_poly.type
_entity_poly.pdbx_seq_one_letter_code
_entity_poly.pdbx_strand_id
1 'polypeptide(L)'
;MLGTPSLSSTSVPQAPEDEDSRNVIDRLAEFVAKNGMEFEERTRAKQYGDPRFAFLYGGEFADYYRFRVMQEIQKLDGNSPAGLAPPPAIQVPQFDANAALAQIATFNQQIADSEANLRAQFESIELQKE
;
A
#
# COMPACT_ATOMS: atom_id res chain seq x y z
N MET A 1 -7.85 43.42 -3.95
CA MET A 1 -8.08 42.35 -4.93
C MET A 1 -8.17 41.05 -4.14
N LEU A 2 -9.37 40.49 -4.02
CA LEU A 2 -9.66 39.31 -3.20
C LEU A 2 -9.11 38.06 -3.89
N GLY A 3 -8.14 37.38 -3.28
CA GLY A 3 -7.74 36.03 -3.65
C GLY A 3 -8.56 35.03 -2.86
N THR A 4 -9.50 34.36 -3.51
CA THR A 4 -10.23 33.22 -2.95
C THR A 4 -9.38 31.96 -3.06
N PRO A 5 -9.01 31.28 -1.95
CA PRO A 5 -8.54 29.91 -2.03
C PRO A 5 -9.76 28.99 -2.20
N SER A 6 -10.13 28.65 -3.43
CA SER A 6 -11.11 27.60 -3.68
C SER A 6 -10.39 26.26 -3.75
N LEU A 7 -10.15 25.65 -2.59
CA LEU A 7 -9.74 24.24 -2.47
C LEU A 7 -10.82 23.47 -1.73
N SER A 8 -12.03 23.47 -2.30
CA SER A 8 -13.13 22.61 -1.86
C SER A 8 -13.59 21.80 -3.06
N SER A 9 -12.96 20.66 -3.25
CA SER A 9 -13.47 19.58 -4.10
C SER A 9 -13.55 18.32 -3.25
N THR A 10 -14.40 18.38 -2.22
CA THR A 10 -15.10 17.20 -1.71
C THR A 10 -16.06 16.77 -2.80
N SER A 11 -15.54 16.13 -3.84
CA SER A 11 -16.32 15.74 -5.00
C SER A 11 -16.66 14.26 -4.87
N VAL A 12 -17.95 13.96 -4.87
CA VAL A 12 -18.47 12.67 -5.30
C VAL A 12 -17.62 12.13 -6.46
N PRO A 13 -17.22 10.85 -6.45
CA PRO A 13 -16.32 10.32 -7.46
C PRO A 13 -16.89 10.60 -8.85
N GLN A 14 -16.11 11.29 -9.69
CA GLN A 14 -16.55 11.73 -11.01
C GLN A 14 -16.92 10.50 -11.84
N ALA A 15 -18.20 10.40 -12.20
CA ALA A 15 -18.65 9.36 -13.10
C ALA A 15 -18.06 9.64 -14.49
N PRO A 16 -17.60 8.61 -15.22
CA PRO A 16 -17.19 8.79 -16.60
C PRO A 16 -18.35 9.36 -17.44
N GLU A 17 -18.08 10.40 -18.22
CA GLU A 17 -19.03 10.92 -19.23
C GLU A 17 -19.19 9.93 -20.39
N ASP A 18 -18.17 9.09 -20.60
CA ASP A 18 -18.11 8.09 -21.64
C ASP A 18 -18.84 6.80 -21.20
N GLU A 19 -19.88 6.42 -21.95
CA GLU A 19 -20.70 5.24 -21.67
C GLU A 19 -19.88 3.93 -21.68
N ASP A 20 -18.92 3.81 -22.60
CA ASP A 20 -18.03 2.64 -22.68
C ASP A 20 -17.20 2.50 -21.40
N SER A 21 -16.59 3.61 -20.95
CA SER A 21 -15.80 3.65 -19.72
C SER A 21 -16.63 3.29 -18.49
N ARG A 22 -17.85 3.84 -18.39
CA ARG A 22 -18.77 3.52 -17.31
C ARG A 22 -19.20 2.05 -17.34
N ASN A 23 -19.53 1.50 -18.51
CA ASN A 23 -19.90 0.10 -18.66
C ASN A 23 -18.75 -0.86 -18.30
N VAL A 24 -17.52 -0.54 -18.69
CA VAL A 24 -16.33 -1.34 -18.33
C VAL A 24 -16.13 -1.30 -16.81
N ILE A 25 -16.24 -0.13 -16.18
CA ILE A 25 -16.09 0.01 -14.73
C ILE A 25 -17.19 -0.74 -13.99
N ASP A 26 -18.47 -0.56 -14.37
CA ASP A 26 -19.60 -1.26 -13.75
C ASP A 26 -19.46 -2.79 -13.90
N ARG A 27 -19.10 -3.28 -15.09
CA ARG A 27 -18.86 -4.73 -15.32
C ARG A 27 -17.71 -5.26 -14.49
N LEU A 28 -16.59 -4.52 -14.42
CA LEU A 28 -15.44 -4.96 -13.65
C LEU A 28 -15.73 -4.93 -12.16
N ALA A 29 -16.44 -3.90 -11.69
CA ALA A 29 -16.88 -3.80 -10.30
C ALA A 29 -17.75 -4.98 -9.89
N GLU A 30 -18.72 -5.37 -10.73
CA GLU A 30 -19.55 -6.55 -10.47
C GLU A 30 -18.74 -7.86 -10.51
N PHE A 31 -17.81 -7.96 -11.46
CA PHE A 31 -16.96 -9.14 -11.57
C PHE A 31 -16.06 -9.31 -10.34
N VAL A 32 -15.42 -8.23 -9.89
CA VAL A 32 -14.54 -8.21 -8.72
C VAL A 32 -15.34 -8.39 -7.43
N ALA A 33 -16.54 -7.80 -7.34
CA ALA A 33 -17.41 -8.00 -6.19
C ALA A 33 -17.87 -9.45 -6.03
N LYS A 34 -18.13 -10.16 -7.14
CA LYS A 34 -18.54 -11.57 -7.14
C LYS A 34 -17.38 -12.55 -6.95
N ASN A 35 -16.22 -12.28 -7.56
CA ASN A 35 -15.09 -13.23 -7.61
C ASN A 35 -13.95 -12.89 -6.63
N GLY A 36 -13.95 -11.69 -6.05
CA GLY A 36 -12.91 -11.19 -5.15
C GLY A 36 -11.85 -10.31 -5.82
N MET A 37 -11.09 -9.58 -4.99
CA MET A 37 -10.04 -8.64 -5.42
C MET A 37 -8.86 -9.32 -6.15
N GLU A 38 -8.66 -10.63 -6.00
CA GLU A 38 -7.66 -11.37 -6.79
C GLU A 38 -7.92 -11.26 -8.31
N PHE A 39 -9.18 -11.10 -8.70
CA PHE A 39 -9.52 -10.94 -10.10
C PHE A 39 -9.21 -9.55 -10.64
N GLU A 40 -9.29 -8.53 -9.78
CA GLU A 40 -8.81 -7.18 -10.11
C GLU A 40 -7.33 -7.24 -10.46
N GLU A 41 -6.52 -7.89 -9.63
CA GLU A 41 -5.08 -7.97 -9.82
C GLU A 41 -4.69 -8.72 -11.10
N ARG A 42 -5.41 -9.80 -11.43
CA ARG A 42 -5.22 -10.53 -12.70
C ARG A 42 -5.64 -9.70 -13.90
N THR A 43 -6.78 -9.02 -13.83
CA THR A 43 -7.28 -8.18 -14.94
C THR A 43 -6.36 -7.00 -15.15
N ARG A 44 -5.88 -6.39 -14.07
CA ARG A 44 -4.84 -5.37 -14.08
C ARG A 44 -3.60 -5.92 -14.77
N ALA A 45 -2.98 -7.00 -14.31
CA ALA A 45 -1.78 -7.53 -14.98
C ALA A 45 -1.98 -7.84 -16.47
N LYS A 46 -3.16 -8.34 -16.86
CA LYS A 46 -3.50 -8.72 -18.24
C LYS A 46 -3.72 -7.52 -19.17
N GLN A 47 -4.41 -6.49 -18.68
CA GLN A 47 -4.83 -5.31 -19.44
C GLN A 47 -3.87 -4.12 -19.26
N TYR A 48 -2.62 -4.41 -18.87
CA TYR A 48 -1.59 -3.40 -18.71
C TYR A 48 -1.32 -2.69 -20.04
N GLY A 49 -1.51 -1.37 -20.04
CA GLY A 49 -1.34 -0.52 -21.22
C GLY A 49 -2.62 -0.25 -22.01
N ASP A 50 -3.76 -0.84 -21.67
CA ASP A 50 -5.04 -0.45 -22.27
C ASP A 50 -5.59 0.81 -21.57
N PRO A 51 -5.82 1.93 -22.29
CA PRO A 51 -6.36 3.14 -21.69
C PRO A 51 -7.75 2.92 -21.07
N ARG A 52 -8.52 1.93 -21.53
CA ARG A 52 -9.83 1.59 -20.94
C ARG A 52 -9.71 1.05 -19.51
N PHE A 53 -8.57 0.49 -19.15
CA PHE A 53 -8.29 -0.03 -17.81
C PHE A 53 -7.32 0.86 -17.03
N ALA A 54 -7.02 2.08 -17.51
CA ALA A 54 -6.12 3.01 -16.83
C ALA A 54 -6.58 3.35 -15.40
N PHE A 55 -7.89 3.30 -15.14
CA PHE A 55 -8.46 3.50 -13.80
C PHE A 55 -7.97 2.46 -12.77
N LEU A 56 -7.54 1.26 -13.20
CA LEU A 56 -6.94 0.24 -12.31
C LEU A 56 -5.52 0.60 -11.82
N TYR A 57 -4.89 1.63 -12.38
CA TYR A 57 -3.53 2.05 -12.04
C TYR A 57 -3.46 3.42 -11.37
N GLY A 58 -4.60 3.97 -10.94
CA GLY A 58 -4.67 5.32 -10.37
C GLY A 58 -5.00 6.40 -11.40
N GLY A 59 -5.82 6.05 -12.41
CA GLY A 59 -6.40 7.03 -13.33
C GLY A 59 -7.57 7.82 -12.74
N GLU A 60 -8.14 8.71 -13.54
CA GLU A 60 -9.18 9.67 -13.15
C GLU A 60 -10.46 9.03 -12.57
N PHE A 61 -10.77 7.78 -12.96
CA PHE A 61 -11.95 7.05 -12.50
C PHE A 61 -11.66 5.99 -11.42
N ALA A 62 -10.46 5.98 -10.84
CA ALA A 62 -10.10 5.02 -9.80
C ALA A 62 -11.04 5.09 -8.59
N ASP A 63 -11.41 6.30 -8.15
CA ASP A 63 -12.33 6.49 -7.03
C ASP A 63 -13.77 6.05 -7.36
N TYR A 64 -14.21 6.28 -8.61
CA TYR A 64 -15.52 5.81 -9.08
C TYR A 64 -15.58 4.29 -9.13
N TYR A 65 -14.56 3.64 -9.68
CA TYR A 65 -14.43 2.18 -9.68
C TYR A 65 -14.47 1.60 -8.27
N ARG A 66 -13.67 2.13 -7.33
CA ARG A 66 -13.65 1.66 -5.93
C ARG A 66 -15.02 1.80 -5.25
N PHE A 67 -15.68 2.94 -5.45
CA PHE A 67 -17.04 3.16 -4.94
C PHE A 67 -18.03 2.14 -5.52
N ARG A 68 -17.90 1.81 -6.80
CA ARG A 68 -18.77 0.86 -7.48
C ARG A 68 -18.56 -0.58 -7.02
N VAL A 69 -17.31 -1.01 -6.88
CA VAL A 69 -16.94 -2.30 -6.30
C VAL A 69 -17.53 -2.43 -4.90
N MET A 70 -17.35 -1.42 -4.05
CA MET A 70 -17.92 -1.42 -2.69
C MET A 70 -19.45 -1.54 -2.70
N GLN A 71 -20.14 -0.78 -3.57
CA GLN A 71 -21.58 -0.88 -3.68
C GLN A 71 -22.04 -2.27 -4.09
N GLU A 72 -21.36 -2.89 -5.05
CA GLU A 72 -21.75 -4.20 -5.56
C GLU A 72 -21.45 -5.31 -4.53
N ILE A 73 -20.33 -5.24 -3.83
CA ILE A 73 -20.04 -6.10 -2.67
C ILE A 73 -21.14 -5.96 -1.62
N GLN A 74 -21.54 -4.73 -1.30
CA GLN A 74 -22.57 -4.47 -0.29
C GLN A 74 -23.96 -4.97 -0.71
N LYS A 75 -24.27 -4.98 -2.01
CA LYS A 75 -25.49 -5.58 -2.56
C LYS A 75 -25.47 -7.10 -2.49
N LEU A 76 -24.32 -7.71 -2.75
CA LEU A 76 -24.13 -9.16 -2.64
C LEU A 76 -24.16 -9.62 -1.18
N ASP A 77 -23.71 -8.77 -0.24
CA ASP A 77 -23.60 -9.04 1.20
C ASP A 77 -24.81 -8.56 2.02
N GLY A 78 -25.99 -8.44 1.41
CA GLY A 78 -27.25 -7.98 2.02
C GLY A 78 -27.80 -8.80 3.21
N ASN A 79 -26.97 -9.54 3.93
CA ASN A 79 -27.27 -10.15 5.23
C ASN A 79 -26.28 -9.79 6.36
N SER A 80 -25.37 -8.82 6.25
CA SER A 80 -24.60 -8.38 7.43
C SER A 80 -24.11 -6.92 7.38
N PRO A 81 -24.46 -6.07 8.37
CA PRO A 81 -23.83 -4.78 8.54
C PRO A 81 -22.49 -4.96 9.25
N ALA A 82 -21.51 -5.59 8.61
CA ALA A 82 -20.17 -5.81 9.19
C ALA A 82 -19.11 -6.17 8.12
N GLY A 83 -19.14 -5.50 6.97
CA GLY A 83 -18.30 -5.82 5.82
C GLY A 83 -17.08 -4.91 5.61
N LEU A 84 -16.74 -4.02 6.55
CA LEU A 84 -15.33 -3.68 6.73
C LEU A 84 -14.73 -4.82 7.55
N ALA A 85 -14.65 -6.01 6.97
CA ALA A 85 -13.57 -6.89 7.35
C ALA A 85 -12.32 -6.00 7.18
N PRO A 86 -11.50 -5.78 8.23
CA PRO A 86 -10.16 -5.27 7.97
C PRO A 86 -9.60 -6.12 6.84
N PRO A 87 -8.84 -5.54 5.89
CA PRO A 87 -8.12 -6.38 4.92
C PRO A 87 -7.53 -7.54 5.72
N PRO A 88 -7.54 -8.81 5.21
CA PRO A 88 -6.83 -9.88 5.89
C PRO A 88 -5.50 -9.24 6.20
N ALA A 89 -5.16 -9.12 7.50
CA ALA A 89 -4.00 -8.36 7.87
C ALA A 89 -2.88 -9.01 7.10
N ILE A 90 -2.45 -8.39 6.00
CA ILE A 90 -1.10 -8.53 5.54
C ILE A 90 -0.41 -8.20 6.85
N GLN A 91 0.20 -9.22 7.44
CA GLN A 91 1.11 -9.03 8.53
C GLN A 91 2.16 -8.12 7.91
N VAL A 92 1.89 -6.81 7.93
CA VAL A 92 2.92 -5.80 7.99
C VAL A 92 3.73 -6.34 9.15
N PRO A 93 4.93 -6.89 8.90
CA PRO A 93 5.75 -7.36 10.00
C PRO A 93 5.78 -6.18 10.95
N GLN A 94 5.18 -6.35 12.13
CA GLN A 94 5.12 -5.31 13.14
C GLN A 94 6.59 -5.02 13.43
N PHE A 95 7.11 -3.94 12.85
CA PHE A 95 8.40 -3.42 13.22
C PHE A 95 8.19 -2.86 14.61
N ASP A 96 8.39 -3.72 15.61
CA ASP A 96 8.42 -3.33 17.00
C ASP A 96 9.59 -2.35 17.15
N ALA A 97 9.29 -1.05 17.08
CA ALA A 97 10.31 0.00 17.13
C ALA A 97 11.19 -0.13 18.39
N ASN A 98 10.60 -0.61 19.50
CA ASN A 98 11.33 -0.94 20.73
C ASN A 98 12.28 -2.13 20.56
N ALA A 99 11.87 -3.18 19.84
CA ALA A 99 12.74 -4.32 19.55
C ALA A 99 13.84 -3.94 18.56
N ALA A 100 13.54 -3.10 17.56
CA ALA A 100 14.52 -2.58 16.61
C ALA A 100 15.58 -1.71 17.31
N LEU A 101 15.17 -0.82 18.23
CA LEU A 101 16.10 -0.02 19.03
C LEU A 101 17.00 -0.88 19.92
N ALA A 102 16.46 -1.94 20.53
CA ALA A 102 17.25 -2.87 21.33
C ALA A 102 18.29 -3.65 20.49
N GLN A 103 17.91 -4.05 19.27
CA GLN A 103 18.83 -4.70 18.32
C GLN A 103 19.93 -3.74 17.86
N ILE A 104 19.60 -2.48 17.55
CA ILE A 104 20.59 -1.45 17.19
C ILE A 104 21.57 -1.21 18.35
N ALA A 105 21.07 -1.13 19.59
CA ALA A 105 21.93 -0.97 20.77
C ALA A 105 22.88 -2.16 20.96
N THR A 106 22.38 -3.37 20.74
CA THR A 106 23.19 -4.60 20.82
C THR A 106 24.28 -4.62 19.75
N PHE A 107 23.94 -4.23 18.51
CA PHE A 107 24.90 -4.19 17.41
C PHE A 107 25.98 -3.12 17.64
N ASN A 108 25.60 -1.93 18.11
CA ASN A 108 26.55 -0.87 18.47
C ASN A 108 27.51 -1.31 19.59
N GLN A 109 27.03 -2.07 20.56
CA GLN A 109 27.87 -2.62 21.61
C GLN A 109 28.89 -3.63 21.05
N GLN A 110 28.44 -4.56 20.22
CA GLN A 110 29.33 -5.52 19.55
C GLN A 110 30.43 -4.84 18.71
N ILE A 111 30.11 -3.72 18.06
CA ILE A 111 31.10 -2.92 17.34
C ILE A 111 32.15 -2.39 18.33
N ALA A 112 31.73 -1.73 19.41
CA ALA A 112 32.64 -1.14 20.40
C ALA A 112 33.55 -2.19 21.06
N ASP A 113 33.01 -3.35 21.41
CA ASP A 113 33.77 -4.46 21.98
C ASP A 113 34.79 -5.01 20.97
N SER A 114 34.39 -5.13 19.71
CA SER A 114 35.29 -5.58 18.63
C SER A 114 36.41 -4.58 18.38
N GLU A 115 36.11 -3.28 18.39
CA GLU A 115 37.10 -2.20 18.24
C GLU A 115 38.12 -2.20 19.39
N ALA A 116 37.68 -2.38 20.64
CA ALA A 116 38.56 -2.48 21.79
C ALA A 116 39.49 -3.70 21.70
N ASN A 117 38.94 -4.84 21.29
CA ASN A 117 39.70 -6.07 21.11
C ASN A 117 40.75 -5.94 19.98
N LEU A 118 40.39 -5.33 18.85
CA LEU A 118 41.30 -5.04 17.74
C LEU A 118 42.39 -4.05 18.14
N ARG A 119 42.04 -3.00 18.90
CA ARG A 119 43.01 -2.03 19.44
C ARG A 119 44.04 -2.69 20.34
N ALA A 120 43.60 -3.53 21.27
CA ALA A 120 44.51 -4.25 22.16
C ALA A 120 45.46 -5.17 21.38
N GLN A 121 44.97 -5.82 20.31
CA GLN A 121 45.83 -6.61 19.42
C GLN A 121 46.82 -5.74 18.64
N PHE A 122 46.42 -4.55 18.19
CA PHE A 122 47.32 -3.63 17.49
C PHE A 122 48.41 -3.09 18.42
N GLU A 123 48.05 -2.66 19.62
CA GLU A 123 48.96 -2.10 20.62
C GLU A 123 50.00 -3.14 21.08
N SER A 124 49.58 -4.39 21.27
CA SER A 124 50.49 -5.49 21.58
C SER A 124 51.45 -5.84 20.44
N ILE A 125 51.03 -5.71 19.18
CA ILE A 125 51.92 -5.88 18.02
C ILE A 125 52.93 -4.73 17.91
N GLU A 126 52.49 -3.49 18.15
CA GLU A 126 53.36 -2.30 18.12
C GLU A 126 54.46 -2.38 19.20
N LEU A 127 54.11 -2.85 20.40
CA LEU A 127 55.04 -3.08 21.51
C LEU A 127 56.07 -4.20 21.27
N GLN A 128 55.85 -5.10 20.31
CA GLN A 128 56.83 -6.13 19.94
C GLN A 128 57.81 -5.68 18.85
N LYS A 129 57.70 -4.43 18.37
CA LYS A 129 58.57 -3.87 17.33
C LYS A 129 59.71 -3.00 17.87
N GLU A 130 59.93 -2.98 19.18
CA GLU A 130 61.03 -2.28 19.86
C GLU A 130 62.10 -3.25 20.36
#